data_AF-A0A961P0P9-F1
#
_entry.id   AF-A0A961P0P9-F1
#
_cell.length_a   1.000
_cell.length_b   1.000
_cell.length_c   1.000
_cell.angle_alpha   90.00
_cell.angle_beta   90.00
_cell.angle_gamma   90.00
#
_symmetry.space_group_name_H-M   'P 1'
#
loop_
_entity.id
_entity.type
_entity.pdbx_description
1 polymer ?
#
loop_
_entity_poly.entity_id
_entity_poly.type
_entity_poly.pdbx_seq_one_letter_code
_entity_poly.pdbx_strand_id
1 'polypeptide(L)' 'MNAHINLKGAADAPFYLPTGDECELFATAAANDLPVLLKGPTGCGKTRFVAHMAARLGRPLYTVACHDDLSAADLIGRY' A
#
# COMPACT_ATOMS: atom_id res chain seq x y z
N MET A 1 8.17 -12.72 13.20
CA MET A 1 7.07 -11.75 13.06
C MET A 1 6.13 -12.29 12.00
N ASN A 2 5.12 -13.05 12.42
CA ASN A 2 4.28 -13.83 11.52
C ASN A 2 3.18 -12.93 10.95
N ALA A 3 3.39 -12.46 9.73
CA ALA A 3 2.31 -11.86 8.94
C ALA A 3 1.37 -12.98 8.51
N HIS A 4 0.16 -13.02 9.08
CA HIS A 4 -0.91 -13.87 8.57
C HIS A 4 -1.22 -13.45 7.14
N ILE A 5 -0.82 -14.27 6.16
CA ILE A 5 -1.10 -14.05 4.75
C ILE A 5 -2.57 -14.40 4.52
N ASN A 6 -3.44 -13.39 4.56
CA ASN A 6 -4.83 -13.55 4.14
C ASN A 6 -4.93 -13.17 2.66
N LEU A 7 -4.78 -14.16 1.77
CA LEU A 7 -5.01 -14.03 0.34
C LEU A 7 -6.52 -13.95 0.06
N LYS A 8 -7.12 -12.83 0.47
CA LYS A 8 -8.46 -12.46 0.07
C LYS A 8 -8.36 -11.86 -1.33
N GLY A 9 -8.82 -12.61 -2.33
CA GLY A 9 -8.78 -12.20 -3.74
C GLY A 9 -9.54 -10.90 -4.00
N ALA A 10 -9.46 -10.38 -5.23
CA ALA A 10 -10.01 -9.07 -5.61
C ALA A 10 -11.50 -8.83 -5.24
N ALA A 11 -12.29 -9.90 -5.07
CA ALA A 11 -13.69 -9.85 -4.62
C ALA A 11 -13.85 -9.39 -3.15
N ASP A 12 -12.82 -9.55 -2.32
CA ASP A 12 -12.80 -9.19 -0.90
C ASP A 12 -11.96 -7.93 -0.63
N ALA A 13 -11.57 -7.19 -1.67
CA ALA A 13 -10.78 -5.97 -1.51
C ALA A 13 -11.56 -4.93 -0.68
N PRO A 14 -10.90 -4.18 0.23
CA PRO A 14 -11.53 -3.08 0.93
C PRO A 14 -12.20 -2.10 -0.04
N PHE A 15 -13.41 -1.65 0.28
CA PHE A 15 -14.14 -0.70 -0.57
C PHE A 15 -13.30 0.57 -0.83
N TYR A 16 -13.20 0.94 -2.09
CA TYR A 16 -12.60 2.18 -2.58
C TYR A 16 -13.39 2.64 -3.81
N LEU A 17 -13.72 3.92 -3.88
CA LEU A 17 -14.40 4.51 -5.03
C LEU A 17 -13.37 5.34 -5.82
N PRO A 18 -13.00 4.92 -7.04
CA PRO A 18 -12.11 5.69 -7.87
C PRO A 18 -12.71 7.05 -8.23
N THR A 19 -11.87 8.08 -8.23
CA THR A 19 -12.25 9.46 -8.60
C THR A 19 -11.73 9.87 -9.97
N GLY A 20 -10.72 9.17 -10.47
CA GLY A 20 -10.18 9.29 -11.82
C GLY A 20 -9.51 7.98 -12.24
N ASP A 21 -8.31 8.09 -12.80
CA ASP A 21 -7.51 6.99 -13.35
C ASP A 21 -6.51 6.40 -12.34
N GLU A 22 -6.60 6.75 -11.05
CA GLU A 22 -5.56 6.43 -10.06
C GLU A 22 -5.35 4.91 -9.90
N CYS A 23 -6.41 4.11 -10.04
CA CYS A 23 -6.32 2.66 -9.98
C CYS A 23 -5.53 2.08 -11.17
N GLU A 24 -5.73 2.62 -12.37
CA GLU A 24 -5.05 2.20 -13.59
C GLU A 24 -3.59 2.64 -13.57
N LEU A 25 -3.33 3.88 -13.17
CA LEU A 25 -1.97 4.41 -13.01
C LEU A 25 -1.16 3.60 -11.99
N PHE A 26 -1.77 3.27 -10.84
CA PHE A 26 -1.12 2.45 -9.81
C PHE A 26 -0.85 1.02 -10.32
N ALA A 27 -1.81 0.40 -11.03
CA ALA A 27 -1.62 -0.92 -11.62
C ALA A 27 -0.50 -0.92 -12.67
N THR A 28 -0.42 0.13 -13.48
CA THR A 28 0.64 0.31 -14.49
C THR A 28 2.00 0.48 -13.82
N ALA A 29 2.11 1.30 -12.76
CA ALA A 29 3.34 1.44 -12.00
C ALA A 29 3.79 0.10 -11.38
N ALA A 30 2.85 -0.66 -10.82
CA ALA A 30 3.13 -1.99 -10.27
C ALA A 30 3.61 -2.99 -11.34
N ALA A 31 3.04 -2.95 -12.54
CA ALA A 31 3.45 -3.82 -13.66
C ALA A 31 4.84 -3.47 -14.23
N ASN A 32 5.33 -2.25 -13.97
CA ASN A 32 6.63 -1.77 -14.44
C ASN A 32 7.66 -1.63 -13.30
N ASP A 33 7.40 -2.21 -12.12
CA ASP A 33 8.26 -2.13 -10.93
C ASP A 33 8.64 -0.68 -10.54
N LEU A 34 7.71 0.26 -10.75
CA LEU A 34 7.92 1.68 -10.43
C LEU A 34 7.42 2.02 -9.02
N PRO A 35 8.23 2.73 -8.20
CA PRO A 35 7.79 3.19 -6.89
C PRO A 35 6.75 4.32 -7.01
N VAL A 36 5.74 4.30 -6.13
CA VAL A 36 4.65 5.29 -6.11
C VAL A 36 4.65 6.02 -4.77
N LEU A 37 4.64 7.37 -4.83
CA LEU A 37 4.43 8.24 -3.67
C LEU A 37 3.05 8.89 -3.74
N LEU A 38 2.21 8.63 -2.73
CA LEU A 38 0.88 9.24 -2.63
C LEU A 38 0.94 10.51 -1.77
N LYS A 39 0.56 11.65 -2.37
CA LYS A 39 0.50 12.96 -1.68
C LYS A 39 -0.94 13.46 -1.59
N GLY A 40 -1.29 14.06 -0.45
CA GLY A 40 -2.62 14.67 -0.22
C GLY A 40 -2.89 14.93 1.26
N PRO A 41 -3.96 15.65 1.62
CA PRO A 41 -4.29 15.97 3.01
C PRO A 41 -4.64 14.70 3.82
N THR A 42 -4.57 14.78 5.15
CA THR A 42 -5.02 13.68 6.01
C THR A 42 -6.51 13.39 5.77
N GLY A 43 -6.91 12.12 5.86
CA GLY A 43 -8.31 11.71 5.68
C GLY A 43 -8.78 11.56 4.23
N CYS A 44 -7.99 11.92 3.21
CA CYS A 44 -8.38 11.79 1.80
C CYS A 44 -8.33 10.35 1.24
N GLY A 45 -8.18 9.33 2.09
CA GLY A 45 -8.27 7.93 1.67
C GLY A 45 -6.98 7.25 1.19
N LYS A 46 -5.79 7.89 1.23
CA LYS A 46 -4.51 7.29 0.77
C LYS A 46 -4.25 5.88 1.32
N THR A 47 -4.37 5.68 2.64
CA THR A 47 -4.15 4.37 3.28
C THR A 47 -5.16 3.33 2.80
N ARG A 48 -6.42 3.73 2.62
CA ARG A 48 -7.48 2.85 2.09
C ARG A 48 -7.25 2.52 0.62
N PHE A 49 -6.78 3.47 -0.18
CA PHE A 49 -6.42 3.25 -1.57
C PHE A 49 -5.31 2.20 -1.71
N VAL A 50 -4.23 2.30 -0.93
CA VAL A 50 -3.15 1.29 -0.94
C VAL A 50 -3.66 -0.08 -0.51
N ALA A 51 -4.52 -0.16 0.51
CA ALA A 51 -5.13 -1.43 0.93
C ALA A 51 -6.02 -2.05 -0.14
N HIS A 52 -6.80 -1.24 -0.85
CA HIS A 52 -7.60 -1.68 -1.99
C HIS A 52 -6.72 -2.21 -3.13
N MET A 53 -5.67 -1.48 -3.51
CA MET A 53 -4.77 -1.88 -4.59
C MET A 53 -3.94 -3.12 -4.23
N ALA A 54 -3.45 -3.24 -2.99
CA ALA A 54 -2.72 -4.42 -2.54
C ALA A 54 -3.59 -5.69 -2.65
N ALA A 55 -4.85 -5.64 -2.19
CA ALA A 55 -5.79 -6.75 -2.31
C ALA A 55 -6.08 -7.09 -3.78
N ARG A 56 -6.32 -6.08 -4.63
CA ARG A 56 -6.54 -6.28 -6.07
C ARG A 56 -5.35 -6.90 -6.80
N LEU A 57 -4.13 -6.55 -6.41
CA LEU A 57 -2.90 -7.08 -6.98
C LEU A 57 -2.48 -8.42 -6.34
N GLY A 58 -3.23 -8.92 -5.34
CA GLY A 58 -2.88 -10.14 -4.61
C GLY A 58 -1.57 -10.04 -3.83
N ARG A 59 -1.18 -8.83 -3.41
CA ARG A 59 0.09 -8.58 -2.72
C ARG A 59 -0.13 -8.39 -1.21
N PRO A 60 0.79 -8.88 -0.36
CA PRO A 60 0.76 -8.56 1.07
C PRO A 60 0.98 -7.05 1.27
N LEU A 61 0.24 -6.48 2.22
CA LEU A 61 0.41 -5.09 2.65
C LEU A 61 1.13 -5.05 3.99
N TYR A 62 2.26 -4.36 4.03
CA TYR A 62 2.99 -4.07 5.25
C TYR A 62 2.89 -2.58 5.56
N THR A 63 2.62 -2.26 6.82
CA THR A 63 2.52 -0.88 7.30
C THR A 63 3.63 -0.64 8.30
N VAL A 64 4.42 0.40 8.07
CA VAL A 64 5.38 0.92 9.03
C VAL A 64 4.89 2.28 9.50
N ALA A 65 4.71 2.43 10.81
CA ALA A 65 4.37 3.72 11.39
C ALA A 65 5.64 4.57 11.49
N CYS A 66 5.67 5.69 10.78
CA CYS A 66 6.76 6.65 10.91
C CYS A 66 6.50 7.55 12.12
N HIS A 67 7.49 7.64 13.01
CA HIS A 67 7.53 8.52 14.16
C HIS A 67 8.94 9.09 14.28
N ASP A 68 9.13 10.11 15.13
CA ASP A 68 10.40 10.84 15.21
C ASP A 68 11.58 9.95 15.66
N ASP A 69 11.32 8.92 16.47
CA ASP A 69 12.34 7.94 16.87
C ASP A 69 12.66 6.86 15.82
N LEU A 70 11.98 6.84 14.65
CA LEU A 70 12.21 5.83 13.61
C LEU A 70 13.49 6.15 12.84
N SER A 71 14.47 5.24 12.88
CA SER A 71 15.74 5.40 12.17
C SER A 71 15.82 4.51 10.92
N ALA A 72 16.71 4.86 10.00
CA ALA A 72 16.96 4.02 8.82
C ALA A 72 17.42 2.60 9.19
N ALA A 73 18.17 2.46 10.29
CA ALA A 73 18.65 1.17 10.78
C ALA A 73 17.51 0.21 11.17
N ASP A 74 16.35 0.73 11.55
CA ASP A 74 15.17 -0.08 11.89
C ASP A 74 14.50 -0.64 10.62
N LEU A 75 14.73 -0.03 9.45
CA LEU A 75 14.17 -0.45 8.16
C LEU A 75 15.12 -1.38 7.38
N ILE A 76 16.41 -1.09 7.39
CA ILE A 76 17.41 -1.86 6.63
C ILE A 76 18.07 -2.99 7.47
N GLY A 77 17.81 -3.00 8.78
CA GLY A 77 18.46 -3.90 9.74
C GLY A 77 19.77 -3.33 10.29
N ARG A 78 20.16 -3.81 11.47
CA ARG A 78 21.50 -3.61 12.02
C ARG A 78 22.35 -4.81 11.59
N TYR A 79 23.55 -4.56 11.08
CA TYR A 79 24.54 -5.61 10.78
C TYR A 79 24.79 -6.49 12.01
#